data_AF-A0A2K9NQG7-F1
#
_entry.id   AF-A0A2K9NQG7-F1
#
_cell.length_a   1.000
_cell.length_b   1.000
_cell.length_c   1.000
_cell.angle_alpha   90.00
_cell.angle_beta   90.00
_cell.angle_gamma   90.00
#
_symmetry.space_group_name_H-M   'P 1'
#
loop_
_entity.id
_entity.type
_entity.pdbx_description
1 polymer ?
#
loop_
_entity_poly.entity_id
_entity_poly.type
_entity_poly.pdbx_seq_one_letter_code
_entity_poly.pdbx_strand_id
1 'polypeptide(L)'
;MKILLFFSVFSLQVEASELTKQIWSQGDDHYLMSYQPSSGILISENCFNDDVLLDKSKCEAAQILKKKKFFKAPLRSSTGGKNPGAVVCKDVLKQKVVMLKDQKNNENSFCRFEDGSMIVAIYLGSLLKD
;
A
#
# COMPACT_ATOMS: atom_id res chain seq x y z
N MET A 1 -41.79 -25.91 -36.71
CA MET A 1 -40.89 -24.80 -36.37
C MET A 1 -40.35 -25.05 -34.97
N LYS A 2 -39.11 -25.55 -34.84
CA LYS A 2 -38.46 -25.85 -33.54
C LYS A 2 -37.41 -24.78 -33.28
N ILE A 3 -37.64 -23.96 -32.25
CA ILE A 3 -36.69 -22.94 -31.78
C ILE A 3 -35.74 -23.64 -30.79
N LEU A 4 -34.49 -23.81 -31.20
CA LEU A 4 -33.39 -24.26 -30.33
C LEU A 4 -32.90 -23.06 -29.53
N LEU A 5 -33.22 -23.01 -28.23
CA LEU A 5 -32.66 -22.06 -27.29
C LEU A 5 -31.26 -22.54 -26.86
N PHE A 6 -30.22 -21.90 -27.39
CA PHE A 6 -28.84 -22.06 -26.93
C PHE A 6 -28.64 -21.22 -25.65
N PHE A 7 -28.68 -21.87 -24.49
CA PHE A 7 -28.25 -21.26 -23.23
C PHE A 7 -26.71 -21.23 -23.20
N SER A 8 -26.13 -20.09 -23.56
CA SER A 8 -24.70 -19.83 -23.36
C SER A 8 -24.44 -19.65 -21.87
N VAL A 9 -23.87 -20.68 -21.22
CA VAL A 9 -23.41 -20.60 -19.83
C VAL A 9 -22.08 -19.86 -19.83
N PHE A 10 -22.13 -18.53 -19.69
CA PHE A 10 -20.93 -17.74 -19.40
C PHE A 10 -20.45 -18.09 -17.99
N SER A 11 -19.40 -18.91 -17.90
CA SER A 11 -18.70 -19.15 -16.65
C SER A 11 -17.88 -17.89 -16.31
N LEU A 12 -18.38 -17.08 -15.38
CA LEU A 12 -17.63 -15.99 -14.78
C LEU A 12 -16.50 -16.61 -13.94
N GLN A 13 -15.28 -16.63 -14.48
CA GLN A 13 -14.08 -16.92 -13.72
C GLN A 13 -13.84 -15.73 -12.79
N VAL A 14 -14.15 -15.91 -11.49
CA VAL A 14 -13.74 -14.98 -10.44
C VAL A 14 -12.24 -15.22 -10.21
N GLU A 15 -11.40 -14.37 -10.80
CA GLU A 15 -9.99 -14.31 -10.44
C GLU A 15 -9.90 -13.77 -9.01
N ALA A 16 -9.62 -14.66 -8.06
CA ALA A 16 -9.26 -14.25 -6.72
C ALA A 16 -8.02 -13.34 -6.83
N SER A 17 -8.13 -12.11 -6.33
CA SER A 17 -7.03 -11.16 -6.32
C SER A 17 -5.92 -11.66 -5.40
N GLU A 18 -5.01 -12.45 -5.94
CA GLU A 18 -3.85 -12.97 -5.19
C GLU A 18 -2.90 -11.83 -4.83
N LEU A 19 -2.35 -11.93 -3.63
CA LEU A 19 -1.37 -10.98 -3.12
C LEU A 19 -0.02 -11.22 -3.80
N THR A 20 0.57 -10.16 -4.36
CA THR A 20 1.88 -10.27 -5.01
C THR A 20 2.98 -9.88 -4.03
N LYS A 21 3.88 -10.81 -3.73
CA LYS A 21 5.05 -10.54 -2.87
C LYS A 21 6.19 -9.93 -3.69
N GLN A 22 6.89 -8.96 -3.09
CA GLN A 22 8.00 -8.23 -3.71
C GLN A 22 9.11 -8.00 -2.69
N ILE A 23 10.36 -8.13 -3.12
CA ILE A 23 11.53 -7.85 -2.28
C ILE A 23 12.02 -6.44 -2.57
N TRP A 24 12.19 -5.66 -1.51
CA TRP A 24 12.74 -4.30 -1.54
C TRP A 24 14.00 -4.23 -0.68
N SER A 25 14.91 -3.31 -0.98
CA SER A 25 16.21 -3.25 -0.30
C SER A 25 16.74 -1.85 -0.04
N GLN A 26 17.57 -1.71 0.99
CA GLN A 26 18.36 -0.52 1.29
C GLN A 26 19.75 -0.94 1.79
N GLY A 27 20.76 -0.86 0.93
CA GLY A 27 22.07 -1.45 1.24
C GLY A 27 21.95 -2.96 1.36
N ASP A 28 22.43 -3.52 2.46
CA ASP A 28 22.38 -4.96 2.75
C ASP A 28 21.05 -5.41 3.37
N ASP A 29 20.17 -4.47 3.74
CA ASP A 29 18.88 -4.78 4.34
C ASP A 29 17.85 -5.14 3.25
N HIS A 30 17.14 -6.24 3.45
CA HIS A 30 16.06 -6.70 2.58
C HIS A 30 14.71 -6.76 3.32
N TYR A 31 13.65 -6.39 2.61
CA TYR A 31 12.31 -6.25 3.16
C TYR A 31 11.31 -6.95 2.24
N LEU A 32 10.51 -7.85 2.82
CA LEU A 32 9.42 -8.51 2.12
C LEU A 32 8.17 -7.65 2.20
N MET A 33 7.73 -7.18 1.03
CA MET A 33 6.55 -6.34 0.88
C MET A 33 5.49 -7.11 0.08
N SER A 34 4.23 -6.78 0.35
CA SER A 34 3.08 -7.45 -0.20
C SER A 34 2.15 -6.42 -0.84
N TYR A 35 1.85 -6.64 -2.11
CA TYR A 35 0.92 -5.83 -2.89
C TYR A 35 -0.46 -6.49 -2.90
N GLN A 36 -1.45 -5.76 -2.40
CA GLN A 36 -2.86 -6.19 -2.42
C GLN A 36 -3.58 -5.46 -3.56
N PRO A 37 -3.95 -6.14 -4.67
CA PRO A 37 -4.53 -5.46 -5.83
C PRO A 37 -5.88 -4.80 -5.55
N SER A 38 -6.71 -5.41 -4.69
CA SER A 38 -8.04 -4.88 -4.33
C SER A 38 -7.99 -3.50 -3.65
N SER A 39 -6.93 -3.22 -2.89
CA SER A 39 -6.71 -1.91 -2.26
C SER A 39 -5.66 -1.07 -2.98
N GLY A 40 -4.88 -1.68 -3.88
CA GLY A 40 -3.74 -1.07 -4.55
C GLY A 40 -2.61 -0.72 -3.60
N ILE A 41 -2.49 -1.37 -2.43
CA ILE A 41 -1.54 -1.02 -1.38
C ILE A 41 -0.34 -1.97 -1.39
N LEU A 42 0.86 -1.42 -1.22
CA LEU A 42 2.13 -2.11 -0.98
C LEU A 42 2.58 -1.81 0.45
N ILE A 43 2.63 -2.86 1.27
CA ILE A 43 2.87 -2.79 2.71
C ILE A 43 3.66 -4.02 3.17
N SER A 44 4.32 -3.95 4.32
CA SER A 44 5.08 -5.09 4.86
C SER A 44 4.23 -6.36 4.94
N GLU A 45 4.85 -7.48 4.61
CA GLU A 45 4.15 -8.77 4.51
C GLU A 45 3.58 -9.24 5.86
N ASN A 46 4.24 -8.89 6.97
CA ASN A 46 3.79 -9.19 8.32
C ASN A 46 2.49 -8.48 8.75
N CYS A 47 1.97 -7.57 7.92
CA CYS A 47 0.70 -6.89 8.16
C CYS A 47 -0.54 -7.70 7.70
N PHE A 48 -0.35 -8.86 7.07
CA PHE A 48 -1.43 -9.72 6.59
C PHE A 48 -1.71 -10.88 7.55
N ASN A 49 -2.96 -11.34 7.58
CA ASN A 49 -3.33 -12.58 8.27
C ASN A 49 -3.07 -13.82 7.40
N ASP A 50 -3.37 -15.00 7.94
CA ASP A 50 -3.11 -16.28 7.28
C ASP A 50 -3.97 -16.46 6.02
N ASP A 51 -5.13 -15.80 5.97
CA ASP A 51 -6.01 -15.72 4.79
C ASP A 51 -5.55 -14.66 3.77
N VAL A 52 -4.35 -14.10 3.95
CA VAL A 52 -3.75 -13.11 3.04
C VAL A 52 -4.59 -11.82 2.97
N LEU A 53 -5.40 -11.57 3.99
CA LEU A 53 -6.18 -10.35 4.18
C LEU A 53 -5.39 -9.38 5.05
N LEU A 54 -5.42 -8.10 4.65
CA LEU A 54 -4.77 -7.05 5.40
C LEU A 54 -5.39 -6.93 6.80
N ASP A 55 -4.63 -7.33 7.82
CA ASP A 55 -5.06 -7.23 9.20
C ASP A 55 -4.54 -5.93 9.81
N LYS A 56 -5.45 -4.97 9.86
CA LYS A 56 -5.19 -3.64 10.42
C LYS A 56 -4.93 -3.63 11.93
N SER A 57 -4.86 -4.78 12.61
CA SER A 57 -4.42 -4.90 14.00
C SER A 57 -2.99 -5.43 14.14
N LYS A 58 -2.44 -6.12 13.12
CA LYS A 58 -1.13 -6.78 13.20
C LYS A 58 0.07 -5.86 13.23
N CYS A 59 -0.01 -4.71 12.55
CA CYS A 59 1.12 -3.79 12.43
C CYS A 59 0.67 -2.34 12.42
N GLU A 60 1.55 -1.43 12.83
CA GLU A 60 1.30 0.01 12.85
C GLU A 60 1.02 0.56 11.44
N ALA A 61 1.76 0.09 10.43
CA ALA A 61 1.55 0.48 9.04
C ALA A 61 0.14 0.16 8.52
N ALA A 62 -0.52 -0.88 9.04
CA ALA A 62 -1.88 -1.24 8.64
C ALA A 62 -2.93 -0.51 9.50
N GLN A 63 -2.60 -0.17 10.75
CA GLN A 63 -3.47 0.60 11.63
C GLN A 63 -3.76 2.00 11.08
N ILE A 64 -2.80 2.65 10.40
CA ILE A 64 -3.04 3.95 9.77
C ILE A 64 -4.16 3.89 8.71
N LEU A 65 -4.35 2.73 8.06
CA LEU A 65 -5.40 2.52 7.05
C LEU A 65 -6.80 2.34 7.67
N LYS A 66 -6.93 2.25 9.00
CA LYS A 66 -8.23 2.35 9.69
C LYS A 66 -8.70 3.80 9.81
N LYS A 67 -7.77 4.75 9.75
CA LYS A 67 -8.05 6.16 10.02
C LYS A 67 -8.85 6.72 8.84
N LYS A 68 -10.18 6.65 8.95
CA LYS A 68 -11.13 6.80 7.83
C LYS A 68 -11.10 8.13 7.09
N LYS A 69 -10.41 9.17 7.58
CA LYS A 69 -10.22 10.49 6.94
C LYS A 69 -9.37 11.34 7.88
N PHE A 70 -8.07 11.50 7.66
CA PHE A 70 -7.25 12.39 8.47
C PHE A 70 -6.08 12.87 7.63
N PHE A 71 -6.04 14.16 7.34
CA PHE A 71 -5.10 15.14 7.87
C PHE A 71 -5.47 16.48 7.24
N LYS A 72 -5.83 17.50 8.03
CA LYS A 72 -5.74 18.89 7.55
C LYS A 72 -4.24 19.18 7.50
N ALA A 73 -3.60 18.79 6.41
CA ALA A 73 -2.22 19.19 6.21
C ALA A 73 -2.23 20.73 6.17
N PRO A 74 -1.43 21.42 7.00
CA PRO A 74 -1.03 22.75 6.60
C PRO A 74 -0.23 22.57 5.32
N LEU A 75 -0.87 22.64 4.15
CA LEU A 75 -0.25 22.78 2.83
C LEU A 75 0.54 24.11 2.74
N ARG A 76 1.00 24.67 3.86
CA ARG A 76 1.66 25.96 3.98
C ARG A 76 3.17 25.90 3.67
N SER A 77 3.70 24.79 3.15
CA SER A 77 5.10 24.78 2.70
C SER A 77 5.47 23.79 1.59
N SER A 78 4.54 23.47 0.67
CA SER A 78 4.94 22.83 -0.60
C SER A 78 5.54 23.84 -1.57
N THR A 79 6.56 24.58 -1.13
CA THR A 79 7.49 25.22 -2.06
C THR A 79 8.34 24.09 -2.67
N GLY A 80 7.92 23.58 -3.85
CA GLY A 80 8.65 22.59 -4.65
C GLY A 80 7.93 21.24 -4.88
N GLY A 81 8.50 20.41 -5.75
CA GLY A 81 7.98 19.09 -6.17
C GLY A 81 8.22 17.94 -5.18
N LYS A 82 7.89 18.13 -3.90
CA LYS A 82 8.04 17.08 -2.87
C LYS A 82 7.01 15.97 -3.08
N ASN A 83 7.38 14.71 -2.82
CA ASN A 83 6.44 13.58 -2.80
C ASN A 83 5.39 13.79 -1.69
N PRO A 84 4.10 13.99 -2.01
CA PRO A 84 3.07 14.29 -1.01
C PRO A 84 2.94 13.20 0.06
N GLY A 85 3.08 11.95 -0.33
CA GLY A 85 3.09 10.81 0.57
C GLY A 85 4.22 10.83 1.59
N ALA A 86 5.42 11.22 1.16
CA ALA A 86 6.57 11.39 2.05
C ALA A 86 6.37 12.56 3.02
N VAL A 87 5.71 13.64 2.58
CA VAL A 87 5.31 14.76 3.45
C VAL A 87 4.33 14.28 4.51
N VAL A 88 3.30 13.49 4.16
CA VAL A 88 2.39 12.90 5.15
C VAL A 88 3.14 12.05 6.16
N CYS A 89 4.01 11.17 5.69
CA CYS A 89 4.80 10.30 6.55
C CYS A 89 5.62 11.11 7.58
N LYS A 90 6.38 12.10 7.12
CA LYS A 90 7.28 12.88 7.96
C LYS A 90 6.57 13.91 8.82
N ASP A 91 5.73 14.72 8.19
CA ASP A 91 5.22 15.93 8.83
C ASP A 91 3.95 15.67 9.63
N VAL A 92 3.19 14.63 9.27
CA VAL A 92 1.92 14.34 9.91
C VAL A 92 1.94 13.08 10.75
N LEU A 93 2.43 11.96 10.20
CA LEU A 93 2.57 10.71 10.96
C LEU A 93 3.79 10.74 11.89
N LYS A 94 4.72 11.71 11.69
CA LYS A 94 5.98 11.83 12.43
C LYS A 94 6.85 10.57 12.35
N GLN A 95 6.73 9.85 11.25
CA GLN A 95 7.45 8.60 10.99
C GLN A 95 8.65 8.83 10.06
N LYS A 96 9.51 7.81 9.96
CA LYS A 96 10.73 7.88 9.14
C LYS A 96 10.39 7.59 7.68
N VAL A 97 10.80 8.49 6.78
CA VAL A 97 10.81 8.20 5.34
C VAL A 97 12.10 7.47 4.99
N VAL A 98 11.99 6.33 4.32
CA VAL A 98 13.13 5.56 3.79
C VAL A 98 12.97 5.36 2.28
N MET A 99 14.09 5.28 1.56
CA MET A 99 14.10 4.99 0.12
C MET A 99 14.55 3.54 -0.06
N LEU A 100 13.72 2.73 -0.70
CA LEU A 100 14.04 1.34 -1.02
C LEU A 100 14.08 1.13 -2.52
N LYS A 101 14.84 0.11 -2.95
CA LYS A 101 14.92 -0.35 -4.34
C LYS A 101 14.30 -1.72 -4.50
N ASP A 102 13.53 -1.90 -5.57
CA ASP A 102 13.10 -3.23 -6.00
C ASP A 102 14.21 -3.97 -6.78
N GLN A 103 13.94 -5.21 -7.19
CA GLN A 103 14.87 -6.04 -7.99
C GLN A 103 15.20 -5.47 -9.37
N LYS A 104 14.43 -4.48 -9.86
CA LYS A 104 14.63 -3.80 -11.14
C LYS A 104 15.33 -2.44 -10.96
N ASN A 105 15.84 -2.14 -9.76
CA ASN A 105 16.42 -0.86 -9.38
C ASN A 105 15.43 0.33 -9.42
N ASN A 106 14.13 0.08 -9.42
CA ASN A 106 13.15 1.15 -9.24
C ASN A 106 13.19 1.60 -7.78
N GLU A 107 13.26 2.91 -7.58
CA GLU A 107 13.24 3.51 -6.25
C GLU A 107 11.83 3.93 -5.85
N ASN A 108 11.46 3.68 -4.59
CA ASN A 108 10.25 4.23 -4.02
C ASN A 108 10.47 4.65 -2.56
N SER A 109 9.70 5.65 -2.13
CA SER A 109 9.70 6.12 -0.75
C SER A 109 8.73 5.30 0.08
N PHE A 110 9.17 4.84 1.25
CA PHE A 110 8.37 4.11 2.23
C PHE A 110 8.31 4.88 3.54
N CYS A 111 7.20 4.72 4.24
CA CYS A 111 7.02 5.21 5.60
C CYS A 111 7.27 4.06 6.57
N ARG A 112 8.32 4.16 7.38
CA ARG A 112 8.71 3.16 8.38
C ARG A 112 8.24 3.54 9.76
N PHE A 113 7.55 2.60 10.40
CA PHE A 113 6.97 2.71 11.73
C PHE A 113 7.89 2.15 12.80
N GLU A 114 7.54 2.35 14.07
CA GLU A 114 8.36 1.95 15.22
C GLU A 114 8.47 0.42 15.33
N ASP A 115 7.39 -0.30 15.01
CA ASP A 115 7.36 -1.78 14.92
C ASP A 115 8.16 -2.35 13.72
N GLY A 116 8.79 -1.49 12.92
CA GLY A 116 9.54 -1.87 11.73
C GLY A 116 8.68 -2.15 10.49
N SER A 117 7.36 -2.16 10.61
CA SER A 117 6.47 -2.26 9.46
C SER A 117 6.58 -1.02 8.57
N MET A 118 6.26 -1.20 7.30
CA MET A 118 6.38 -0.16 6.28
C MET A 118 5.19 -0.17 5.35
N ILE A 119 4.83 1.02 4.85
CA ILE A 119 3.90 1.21 3.74
C ILE A 119 4.53 2.15 2.72
N VAL A 120 4.34 1.89 1.44
CA VAL A 120 4.87 2.83 0.43
C VAL A 120 4.15 4.17 0.54
N ALA A 121 4.93 5.24 0.53
CA ALA A 121 4.45 6.56 0.93
C ALA A 121 3.44 7.14 -0.05
N ILE A 122 3.52 6.80 -1.34
CA ILE A 122 2.60 7.33 -2.37
C ILE A 122 1.12 7.10 -2.02
N TYR A 123 0.80 6.01 -1.31
CA TYR A 123 -0.56 5.71 -0.86
C TYR A 123 -1.03 6.54 0.33
N LEU A 124 -0.11 7.18 1.05
CA LEU A 124 -0.46 8.10 2.13
C LEU A 124 -0.95 9.45 1.61
N GLY A 125 -0.61 9.81 0.37
CA GLY A 125 -1.08 11.04 -0.26
C GLY A 125 -2.60 11.11 -0.39
N SER A 126 -3.26 9.97 -0.65
CA SER A 126 -4.72 9.88 -0.76
C SER A 126 -5.44 10.02 0.59
N LEU A 127 -4.71 10.01 1.71
CA LEU A 127 -5.27 10.25 3.04
C LEU A 127 -5.43 11.74 3.35
N LEU A 128 -4.79 12.61 2.56
CA LEU A 128 -4.96 14.05 2.64
C LEU A 128 -6.36 14.47 2.19
N LYS A 129 -6.93 15.46 2.86
CA LYS A 129 -8.08 16.21 2.38
C LYS A 129 -7.71 17.67 2.21
N ASP A 130 -8.29 18.28 1.18
CA ASP A 130 -8.41 19.73 1.04
C ASP A 130 -9.29 20.35 2.14
#